data_AF-A0A2L0ES53-F1
#
_entry.id   AF-A0A2L0ES53-F1
#
_cell.length_a   1.000
_cell.length_b   1.000
_cell.length_c   1.000
_cell.angle_alpha   90.00
_cell.angle_beta   90.00
_cell.angle_gamma   90.00
#
_symmetry.space_group_name_H-M   'P 1'
#
loop_
_entity.id
_entity.type
_entity.pdbx_description
1 polymer ?
#
loop_
_entity_poly.entity_id
_entity_poly.type
_entity_poly.pdbx_seq_one_letter_code
_entity_poly.pdbx_strand_id
1 'polypeptide(L)'
;MAEVDDTGSAAPSDADVWPRTVTLTSPEFGDGDYVRFSDGAVSDAGDLGIQWGRVISLWSTAAESVCERGTAFPTLADVPTDVADCSGWTQFAYLSATTIHESDESYSIGLGLLVWDAEHGALYRLRVIGDSYGVTAGSTATFEYEPVR
;
A
#
# COMPACT_ATOMS: atom_id res chain seq x y z
N MET A 1 40.80 5.09 -22.18
CA MET A 1 39.63 5.94 -22.46
C MET A 1 38.43 5.01 -22.55
N ALA A 2 37.51 5.21 -21.60
CA ALA A 2 36.13 4.72 -21.45
C ALA A 2 35.73 3.31 -21.94
N GLU A 3 35.34 2.50 -20.94
CA GLU A 3 34.38 1.38 -21.02
C GLU A 3 33.05 1.80 -21.63
N VAL A 4 32.37 0.86 -22.29
CA VAL A 4 30.91 0.84 -22.35
C VAL A 4 30.47 -0.58 -22.02
N ASP A 5 30.02 -0.73 -20.77
CA ASP A 5 29.36 -1.90 -20.22
C ASP A 5 27.93 -1.95 -20.79
N ASP A 6 27.64 -2.93 -21.64
CA ASP A 6 26.31 -3.20 -22.17
C ASP A 6 25.65 -4.30 -21.34
N THR A 7 25.44 -4.01 -20.06
CA THR A 7 24.47 -4.73 -19.23
C THR A 7 23.16 -3.97 -19.25
N GLY A 8 22.48 -4.04 -20.40
CA GLY A 8 21.06 -3.74 -20.50
C GLY A 8 20.28 -4.68 -19.59
N SER A 9 20.12 -4.29 -18.32
CA SER A 9 19.15 -4.87 -17.40
C SER A 9 17.77 -4.42 -17.88
N ALA A 10 17.23 -5.12 -18.88
CA ALA A 10 15.82 -5.03 -19.21
C ALA A 10 15.06 -5.66 -18.04
N ALA A 11 14.51 -4.82 -17.16
CA ALA A 11 13.51 -5.28 -16.21
C ALA A 11 12.37 -5.94 -17.00
N PRO A 12 11.94 -7.17 -16.65
CA PRO A 12 10.88 -7.83 -17.38
C PRO A 12 9.61 -6.98 -17.30
N SER A 13 9.01 -6.73 -18.46
CA SER A 13 7.73 -6.07 -18.61
C SER A 13 6.62 -7.00 -18.10
N ASP A 14 6.47 -7.13 -16.79
CA ASP A 14 5.40 -7.87 -16.11
C ASP A 14 4.05 -7.13 -16.16
N ALA A 15 3.79 -6.34 -17.22
CA ALA A 15 2.71 -5.36 -17.29
C ALA A 15 1.30 -5.97 -17.16
N ASP A 16 1.11 -7.28 -17.40
CA ASP A 16 -0.21 -7.93 -17.45
C ASP A 16 -0.40 -9.12 -16.51
N VAL A 17 0.57 -9.48 -15.66
CA VAL A 17 0.41 -10.59 -14.71
C VAL A 17 -0.16 -10.05 -13.39
N TRP A 18 -1.37 -10.51 -13.06
CA TRP A 18 -2.09 -10.21 -11.83
C TRP A 18 -2.49 -11.51 -11.10
N PRO A 19 -2.59 -11.52 -9.76
CA PRO A 19 -2.32 -10.40 -8.84
C PRO A 19 -0.82 -10.12 -8.66
N ARG A 20 -0.49 -8.91 -8.24
CA ARG A 20 0.88 -8.50 -7.93
C ARG A 20 1.10 -8.38 -6.44
N THR A 21 2.36 -8.47 -6.04
CA THR A 21 2.79 -8.17 -4.68
C THR A 21 3.57 -6.86 -4.66
N VAL A 22 3.26 -6.00 -3.69
CA VAL A 22 4.03 -4.78 -3.42
C VAL A 22 4.41 -4.74 -1.95
N THR A 23 5.66 -4.37 -1.67
CA THR A 23 6.13 -4.08 -0.31
C THR A 23 6.45 -2.60 -0.24
N LEU A 24 5.67 -1.85 0.53
CA LEU A 24 5.97 -0.48 0.89
C LEU A 24 7.00 -0.49 2.01
N THR A 25 8.08 0.28 1.86
CA THR A 25 9.10 0.46 2.89
C THR A 25 9.20 1.94 3.19
N SER A 26 9.02 2.33 4.45
CA SER A 26 9.33 3.67 4.92
C SER A 26 10.69 3.63 5.59
N PRO A 27 11.78 4.05 4.91
CA PRO A 27 13.06 4.26 5.58
C PRO A 27 12.87 5.38 6.58
N GLU A 28 13.49 5.28 7.74
CA GLU A 28 13.34 6.20 8.87
C GLU A 28 13.34 7.69 8.47
N PHE A 29 12.14 8.23 8.31
CA PHE A 29 11.68 9.48 8.88
C PHE A 29 12.47 10.80 8.64
N GLY A 30 11.98 11.57 7.67
CA GLY A 30 11.81 13.04 7.73
C GLY A 30 10.41 13.40 7.22
N ASP A 31 9.72 14.37 7.82
CA ASP A 31 8.43 14.86 7.28
C ASP A 31 8.64 15.40 5.84
N GLY A 32 7.76 15.03 4.91
CA GLY A 32 7.73 15.60 3.55
C GLY A 32 7.96 14.61 2.39
N ASP A 33 8.06 13.31 2.68
CA ASP A 33 8.31 12.27 1.69
C ASP A 33 7.01 11.63 1.17
N TYR A 34 6.95 11.39 -0.15
CA TYR A 34 5.84 10.77 -0.88
C TYR A 34 6.33 9.54 -1.67
N VAL A 35 5.53 8.47 -1.72
CA VAL A 35 5.81 7.27 -2.52
C VAL A 35 5.09 7.36 -3.86
N ARG A 36 5.78 6.99 -4.94
CA ARG A 36 5.17 6.81 -6.26
C ARG A 36 4.79 5.35 -6.50
N PHE A 37 3.57 5.08 -6.92
CA PHE A 37 3.09 3.70 -7.12
C PHE A 37 3.70 2.99 -8.33
N SER A 38 4.18 3.74 -9.32
CA SER A 38 4.74 3.14 -10.54
C SER A 38 6.03 2.36 -10.30
N ASP A 39 6.87 2.81 -9.36
CA ASP A 39 8.22 2.30 -9.12
C ASP A 39 8.57 2.14 -7.63
N GLY A 40 7.70 2.58 -6.72
CA GLY A 40 7.94 2.55 -5.28
C GLY A 40 8.98 3.58 -4.82
N ALA A 41 9.39 4.52 -5.68
CA ALA A 41 10.38 5.51 -5.33
C ALA A 41 9.81 6.54 -4.33
N VAL A 42 10.65 6.96 -3.38
CA VAL A 42 10.34 8.05 -2.44
C VAL A 42 10.84 9.37 -3.03
N SER A 43 9.98 10.37 -3.11
CA SER A 43 10.29 11.72 -3.58
C SER A 43 9.50 12.79 -2.82
N ASP A 44 9.87 14.05 -2.98
CA ASP A 44 9.18 15.23 -2.45
C ASP A 44 7.84 15.55 -3.16
N ALA A 45 7.54 14.82 -4.24
CA ALA A 45 6.26 14.80 -4.94
C ALA A 45 5.94 13.36 -5.37
N GLY A 46 4.85 12.77 -4.89
CA GLY A 46 4.47 11.38 -5.16
C GLY A 46 2.99 11.13 -4.83
N ASP A 47 2.54 9.91 -5.08
CA ASP A 47 1.12 9.54 -5.01
C ASP A 47 0.62 9.43 -3.55
N LEU A 48 1.52 9.07 -2.63
CA LEU A 48 1.21 8.75 -1.24
C LEU A 48 2.18 9.42 -0.24
N GLY A 49 1.70 10.40 0.54
CA GLY A 49 2.49 11.01 1.62
C GLY A 49 2.67 10.10 2.85
N ILE A 50 3.84 10.17 3.49
CA ILE A 50 4.19 9.40 4.71
C ILE A 50 4.13 10.34 5.94
N GLN A 51 3.51 9.93 7.06
CA GLN A 51 3.42 10.74 8.29
C GLN A 51 3.91 9.99 9.55
N TRP A 52 4.55 10.72 10.48
CA TRP A 52 5.02 10.23 11.78
C TRP A 52 3.90 9.95 12.78
N GLY A 53 3.71 8.66 13.04
CA GLY A 53 3.30 8.08 14.32
C GLY A 53 3.96 6.70 14.36
N ARG A 54 4.10 6.06 15.51
CA ARG A 54 4.66 4.70 15.63
C ARG A 54 3.67 3.63 15.13
N VAL A 55 3.18 3.82 13.91
CA VAL A 55 2.00 3.20 13.31
C VAL A 55 2.35 2.94 11.86
N ILE A 56 1.94 1.79 11.35
CA ILE A 56 1.97 1.51 9.93
C ILE A 56 0.57 1.82 9.41
N SER A 57 0.44 2.90 8.65
CA SER A 57 -0.81 3.29 8.02
C SER A 57 -0.67 3.39 6.51
N LEU A 58 -1.67 2.92 5.79
CA LEU A 58 -1.90 3.34 4.41
C LEU A 58 -2.63 4.67 4.47
N TRP A 59 -2.09 5.69 3.81
CA TRP A 59 -2.74 6.98 3.63
C TRP A 59 -3.18 7.11 2.16
N SER A 60 -4.00 8.09 1.84
CA SER A 60 -4.22 8.51 0.46
C SER A 60 -4.34 10.02 0.38
N THR A 61 -3.76 10.61 -0.66
CA THR A 61 -3.85 12.05 -0.94
C THR A 61 -5.25 12.48 -1.42
N ALA A 62 -6.04 11.52 -1.91
CA ALA A 62 -7.46 11.67 -2.16
C ALA A 62 -8.26 11.48 -0.86
N ALA A 63 -9.07 12.47 -0.49
CA ALA A 63 -10.02 12.31 0.61
C ALA A 63 -11.01 11.17 0.27
N GLU A 64 -11.29 10.29 1.25
CA GLU A 64 -12.28 9.21 1.11
C GLU A 64 -11.97 8.19 0.00
N SER A 65 -10.73 7.70 -0.08
CA SER A 65 -10.30 6.80 -1.17
C SER A 65 -10.01 5.36 -0.74
N VAL A 66 -10.08 5.05 0.55
CA VAL A 66 -9.84 3.72 1.12
C VAL A 66 -11.12 3.19 1.74
N CYS A 67 -11.51 1.98 1.37
CA CYS A 67 -12.60 1.26 1.99
C CYS A 67 -12.10 -0.08 2.53
N GLU A 68 -12.32 -0.29 3.83
CA GLU A 68 -11.99 -1.54 4.49
C GLU A 68 -13.06 -2.58 4.29
N ARG A 69 -12.65 -3.73 3.77
CA ARG A 69 -13.49 -4.90 3.63
C ARG A 69 -13.35 -5.70 4.92
N GLY A 70 -14.26 -5.45 5.88
CA GLY A 70 -14.50 -6.21 7.13
C GLY A 70 -13.50 -7.32 7.53
N THR A 71 -14.00 -8.53 7.81
CA THR A 71 -13.19 -9.64 8.33
C THR A 71 -12.11 -10.09 7.34
N ALA A 72 -10.94 -10.51 7.84
CA ALA A 72 -9.82 -10.99 7.06
C ALA A 72 -10.17 -12.08 6.02
N PHE A 73 -9.61 -11.93 4.82
CA PHE A 73 -9.77 -12.83 3.68
C PHE A 73 -8.57 -13.77 3.54
N PRO A 74 -8.78 -15.04 3.13
CA PRO A 74 -7.70 -15.99 2.92
C PRO A 74 -6.94 -15.76 1.61
N THR A 75 -7.58 -15.21 0.57
CA THR A 75 -6.95 -14.85 -0.70
C THR A 75 -7.43 -13.50 -1.22
N LEU A 76 -6.67 -12.86 -2.12
CA LEU A 76 -7.10 -11.60 -2.76
C LEU A 76 -8.42 -11.76 -3.53
N ALA A 77 -8.66 -12.94 -4.11
CA ALA A 77 -9.85 -13.21 -4.91
C ALA A 77 -11.14 -13.11 -4.08
N ASP A 78 -11.06 -13.36 -2.77
CA ASP A 78 -12.19 -13.31 -1.85
C ASP A 78 -12.54 -11.88 -1.40
N VAL A 79 -11.63 -10.93 -1.60
CA VAL A 79 -11.88 -9.50 -1.31
C VAL A 79 -12.92 -9.00 -2.30
N PRO A 80 -14.13 -8.62 -1.85
CA PRO A 80 -15.18 -8.24 -2.76
C PRO A 80 -14.93 -6.84 -3.30
N THR A 81 -15.32 -6.64 -4.55
CA THR A 81 -14.98 -5.45 -5.35
C THR A 81 -16.14 -4.48 -5.53
N ASP A 82 -17.32 -4.80 -4.99
CA ASP A 82 -18.47 -3.92 -5.06
C ASP A 82 -18.31 -2.75 -4.09
N VAL A 83 -18.24 -1.53 -4.63
CA VAL A 83 -18.16 -0.29 -3.85
C VAL A 83 -19.40 -0.04 -3.01
N ALA A 84 -20.55 -0.62 -3.37
CA ALA A 84 -21.80 -0.48 -2.61
C ALA A 84 -21.77 -1.20 -1.25
N ASP A 85 -20.88 -2.18 -1.09
CA ASP A 85 -20.69 -2.90 0.17
C ASP A 85 -19.82 -2.09 1.18
N CYS A 86 -19.25 -0.95 0.76
CA CYS A 86 -18.49 -0.07 1.65
C CYS A 86 -19.44 0.78 2.49
N SER A 87 -19.53 0.48 3.79
CA SER A 87 -20.31 1.26 4.76
C SER A 87 -19.74 2.67 4.99
N GLY A 88 -18.46 2.89 4.64
CA GLY A 88 -17.81 4.18 4.65
C GLY A 88 -16.47 4.13 3.92
N TRP A 89 -16.07 5.28 3.36
CA TRP A 89 -14.75 5.51 2.80
C TRP A 89 -13.94 6.40 3.76
N THR A 90 -12.64 6.17 3.83
CA THR A 90 -11.69 6.90 4.67
C THR A 90 -10.45 7.26 3.86
N GLN A 91 -9.63 8.19 4.36
CA GLN A 91 -8.35 8.54 3.77
C GLN A 91 -7.17 7.75 4.38
N PHE A 92 -7.41 6.97 5.43
CA PHE A 92 -6.37 6.24 6.14
C PHE A 92 -6.84 4.86 6.61
N ALA A 93 -5.93 3.87 6.61
CA ALA A 93 -6.15 2.55 7.20
C ALA A 93 -4.92 2.09 8.00
N TYR A 94 -5.11 1.56 9.22
CA TYR A 94 -4.04 1.11 10.12
C TYR A 94 -3.77 -0.38 10.01
N LEU A 95 -2.57 -0.78 9.63
CA LEU A 95 -2.22 -2.20 9.43
C LEU A 95 -1.92 -2.85 10.79
N SER A 96 -0.67 -3.11 11.15
CA SER A 96 -0.34 -3.70 12.46
C SER A 96 -0.18 -2.71 13.60
N ALA A 97 -0.73 -3.10 14.74
CA ALA A 97 -0.47 -2.52 16.05
C ALA A 97 0.99 -2.77 16.45
N THR A 98 1.82 -1.73 16.37
CA THR A 98 3.14 -1.75 17.00
C THR A 98 3.27 -0.73 18.14
N THR A 99 2.31 0.21 18.34
CA THR A 99 2.14 1.05 19.56
C THR A 99 0.71 1.63 19.75
N ILE A 100 0.55 2.69 20.59
CA ILE A 100 -0.65 3.24 21.26
C ILE A 100 -1.74 3.70 20.26
N HIS A 101 -2.52 2.74 19.78
CA HIS A 101 -3.89 2.91 19.29
C HIS A 101 -4.80 2.02 20.14
N GLU A 102 -6.12 2.24 20.13
CA GLU A 102 -6.99 1.22 20.74
C GLU A 102 -6.83 -0.06 19.89
N SER A 103 -6.61 -1.20 20.55
CA SER A 103 -6.22 -2.46 19.88
C SER A 103 -7.23 -2.98 18.85
N ASP A 104 -8.42 -2.40 18.84
CA ASP A 104 -9.52 -2.59 17.90
C ASP A 104 -9.41 -1.77 16.60
N GLU A 105 -8.49 -0.79 16.52
CA GLU A 105 -8.23 0.01 15.31
C GLU A 105 -7.19 -0.63 14.37
N SER A 106 -6.47 -1.67 14.81
CA SER A 106 -5.45 -2.34 14.00
C SER A 106 -6.06 -3.43 13.11
N TYR A 107 -5.71 -3.38 11.82
CA TYR A 107 -6.10 -4.40 10.87
C TYR A 107 -5.12 -5.56 10.80
N SER A 108 -5.67 -6.77 10.84
CA SER A 108 -4.89 -8.00 10.82
C SER A 108 -4.48 -8.41 9.40
N ILE A 109 -3.45 -9.26 9.32
CA ILE A 109 -3.11 -9.99 8.10
C ILE A 109 -4.38 -10.63 7.51
N GLY A 110 -4.56 -10.45 6.22
CA GLY A 110 -5.73 -10.87 5.48
C GLY A 110 -6.80 -9.79 5.31
N LEU A 111 -6.68 -8.62 5.96
CA LEU A 111 -7.58 -7.49 5.69
C LEU A 111 -7.65 -7.21 4.18
N GLY A 112 -8.88 -7.14 3.65
CA GLY A 112 -9.15 -6.69 2.30
C GLY A 112 -9.40 -5.19 2.27
N LEU A 113 -8.87 -4.51 1.26
CA LEU A 113 -9.12 -3.08 1.03
C LEU A 113 -9.58 -2.86 -0.40
N LEU A 114 -10.45 -1.88 -0.60
CA LEU A 114 -10.70 -1.25 -1.89
C LEU A 114 -10.07 0.14 -1.85
N VAL A 115 -9.23 0.43 -2.85
CA VAL A 115 -8.43 1.66 -2.89
C VAL A 115 -8.58 2.30 -4.26
N TRP A 116 -9.09 3.52 -4.29
CA TRP A 116 -9.03 4.37 -5.48
C TRP A 116 -7.62 4.94 -5.63
N ASP A 117 -7.15 5.06 -6.87
CA ASP A 117 -5.99 5.89 -7.16
C ASP A 117 -6.24 7.37 -6.79
N ALA A 118 -5.17 8.17 -6.77
CA ALA A 118 -5.24 9.57 -6.39
C ALA A 118 -6.18 10.41 -7.29
N GLU A 119 -6.39 9.99 -8.54
CA GLU A 119 -7.26 10.66 -9.51
C GLU A 119 -8.70 10.14 -9.50
N HIS A 120 -9.01 9.12 -8.70
CA HIS A 120 -10.23 8.32 -8.76
C HIS A 120 -10.52 7.71 -10.16
N GLY A 121 -9.47 7.42 -10.93
CA GLY A 121 -9.55 6.85 -12.26
C GLY A 121 -9.64 5.32 -12.27
N ALA A 122 -8.95 4.66 -11.34
CA ALA A 122 -8.93 3.21 -11.20
C ALA A 122 -9.17 2.77 -9.74
N LEU A 123 -9.92 1.68 -9.60
CA LEU A 123 -10.13 1.01 -8.33
C LEU A 123 -9.23 -0.23 -8.25
N TYR A 124 -8.59 -0.42 -7.10
CA TYR A 124 -7.78 -1.60 -6.82
C TYR A 124 -8.37 -2.35 -5.64
N ARG A 125 -8.29 -3.69 -5.70
CA ARG A 125 -8.44 -4.51 -4.50
C ARG A 125 -7.07 -4.88 -3.96
N LEU A 126 -6.90 -4.75 -2.66
CA LEU A 126 -5.68 -5.09 -1.95
C LEU A 126 -6.01 -6.11 -0.85
N ARG A 127 -5.03 -6.93 -0.51
CA ARG A 127 -5.05 -7.81 0.66
C ARG A 127 -3.73 -7.68 1.41
N VAL A 128 -3.80 -7.35 2.69
CA VAL A 128 -2.61 -7.28 3.55
C VAL A 128 -2.05 -8.69 3.75
N ILE A 129 -0.80 -8.93 3.39
CA ILE A 129 -0.14 -10.24 3.57
C ILE A 129 1.00 -10.22 4.58
N GLY A 130 1.41 -9.05 5.03
CA GLY A 130 2.37 -8.90 6.11
C GLY A 130 2.73 -7.45 6.34
N ASP A 131 3.27 -7.17 7.50
CA ASP A 131 3.90 -5.92 7.84
C ASP A 131 4.89 -6.14 8.99
N SER A 132 5.79 -5.18 9.18
CA SER A 132 6.82 -5.28 10.20
C SER A 132 7.34 -3.91 10.58
N TYR A 133 7.86 -3.82 11.80
CA TYR A 133 8.56 -2.64 12.29
C TYR A 133 9.94 -3.04 12.80
N GLY A 134 10.98 -2.39 12.29
CA GLY A 134 12.35 -2.54 12.77
C GLY A 134 12.98 -1.19 13.07
N VAL A 135 13.53 -1.02 14.28
CA VAL A 135 14.20 0.21 14.75
C VAL A 135 15.44 0.65 13.93
N THR A 136 15.85 -0.15 12.96
CA THR A 136 16.96 0.15 12.04
C THR A 136 16.60 -0.09 10.57
N ALA A 137 15.44 -0.70 10.31
CA ALA A 137 15.00 -1.12 8.99
C ALA A 137 13.74 -0.37 8.52
N GLY A 138 13.14 0.44 9.41
CA GLY A 138 11.91 1.16 9.15
C GLY A 138 10.66 0.28 9.26
N SER A 139 9.54 0.82 8.79
CA SER A 139 8.27 0.11 8.71
C SER A 139 8.08 -0.47 7.32
N THR A 140 7.59 -1.71 7.24
CA THR A 140 7.23 -2.36 5.97
C THR A 140 5.78 -2.79 5.98
N ALA A 141 5.09 -2.67 4.85
CA ALA A 141 3.77 -3.25 4.62
C ALA A 141 3.73 -3.96 3.26
N THR A 142 3.25 -5.20 3.23
CA THR A 142 3.19 -6.02 2.02
C THR A 142 1.74 -6.36 1.69
N PHE A 143 1.38 -6.18 0.42
CA PHE A 143 0.04 -6.42 -0.11
C PHE A 143 0.08 -7.30 -1.35
N GLU A 144 -0.94 -8.15 -1.50
CA GLU A 144 -1.39 -8.60 -2.82
C GLU A 144 -2.37 -7.57 -3.37
N TYR A 145 -2.31 -7.25 -4.66
CA TYR A 145 -3.22 -6.30 -5.26
C TYR A 145 -3.46 -6.55 -6.75
N GLU A 146 -4.62 -6.08 -7.22
CA GLU A 146 -4.96 -6.05 -8.65
C GLU A 146 -6.04 -4.99 -8.94
N PRO A 147 -6.13 -4.48 -10.18
CA PRO A 147 -7.19 -3.58 -10.58
C PRO A 147 -8.54 -4.29 -10.61
N VAL A 148 -9.58 -3.60 -10.14
CA VAL A 148 -10.98 -3.98 -10.33
C VAL A 148 -11.40 -3.59 -11.74
N ARG A 149 -12.02 -4.52 -12.47
CA ARG A 149 -12.50 -4.34 -13.85
C ARG A 149 -14.01 -4.26 -13.92
#